data_AF-A0A949CGU6-F1
#
_entry.id   AF-A0A949CGU6-F1
#
_cell.length_a   1.000
_cell.length_b   1.000
_cell.length_c   1.000
_cell.angle_alpha   90.00
_cell.angle_beta   90.00
_cell.angle_gamma   90.00
#
_symmetry.space_group_name_H-M   'P 1'
#
loop_
_entity.id
_entity.type
_entity.pdbx_description
1 polymer ?
#
loop_
_entity_poly.entity_id
_entity_poly.type
_entity_poly.pdbx_seq_one_letter_code
_entity_poly.pdbx_strand_id
1 'polypeptide(L)'
;MKITQNNYKKLLTQIHKTISRTEQEILQRVSREKVEMCWEIGKILDEHLSKNNRDQRGEIYGKKLFHDLSRDLSIVERTLYQMRSFYKAYPTLPKNNLNWSHYRNLVSVKDSEQRKLLEDLALTEQLGVKDLQREIVKSKPREQPKKLTTKLKFTRGKLLTYSLTKDGEVDLGFNIFVLRASCVVLGGESVKIPEARST
;
A
#
# COMPACT_ATOMS: atom_id res chain seq x y z
N MET A 1 -25.40 -29.30 -45.44
CA MET A 1 -24.15 -28.61 -45.88
C MET A 1 -23.10 -28.76 -44.79
N LYS A 2 -21.95 -29.38 -45.07
CA LYS A 2 -20.87 -29.54 -44.08
C LYS A 2 -20.00 -28.28 -44.10
N ILE A 3 -19.87 -27.62 -42.96
CA ILE A 3 -18.96 -26.48 -42.81
C ILE A 3 -17.53 -27.02 -42.98
N THR A 4 -16.80 -26.51 -43.96
CA THR A 4 -15.40 -26.87 -44.20
C THR A 4 -14.58 -26.43 -42.98
N GLN A 5 -13.81 -27.34 -42.37
CA GLN A 5 -13.13 -27.07 -41.08
C GLN A 5 -12.26 -25.80 -41.07
N ASN A 6 -11.68 -25.44 -42.23
CA ASN A 6 -10.86 -24.23 -42.36
C ASN A 6 -11.69 -22.93 -42.28
N ASN A 7 -12.92 -22.94 -42.80
CA ASN A 7 -13.80 -21.77 -42.76
C ASN A 7 -14.33 -21.53 -41.34
N TYR A 8 -14.66 -22.62 -40.63
CA TYR A 8 -15.07 -22.54 -39.22
C TYR A 8 -13.97 -21.97 -38.32
N LYS A 9 -12.72 -22.43 -38.48
CA LYS A 9 -11.58 -21.90 -37.71
C LYS A 9 -11.38 -20.39 -37.95
N LYS A 10 -11.46 -19.93 -39.20
CA LYS A 10 -11.36 -18.50 -39.53
C LYS A 10 -12.47 -17.67 -38.87
N LEU A 11 -13.72 -18.14 -38.95
CA LEU A 11 -14.85 -17.49 -38.29
C LEU A 11 -14.63 -17.40 -36.77
N LEU A 12 -14.20 -18.49 -36.15
CA LEU A 12 -13.92 -18.55 -34.72
C LEU A 12 -12.81 -17.56 -34.32
N THR A 13 -11.70 -17.49 -35.07
CA THR A 13 -10.64 -16.52 -34.82
C THR A 13 -11.12 -15.07 -34.97
N GLN A 14 -11.98 -14.77 -35.96
CA GLN A 14 -12.55 -13.44 -36.14
C GLN A 14 -13.46 -13.03 -34.98
N ILE A 15 -14.29 -13.95 -34.50
CA ILE A 15 -15.16 -13.73 -33.34
C ILE A 15 -14.31 -13.49 -32.08
N HIS A 16 -13.32 -14.35 -31.81
CA HIS A 16 -12.40 -14.17 -30.68
C HIS A 16 -11.66 -12.84 -30.75
N LYS A 17 -11.11 -12.48 -31.93
CA LYS A 17 -10.42 -11.20 -32.11
C LYS A 17 -11.35 -10.01 -31.83
N THR A 18 -12.62 -10.10 -32.24
CA THR A 18 -13.60 -9.05 -32.00
C THR A 18 -13.89 -8.92 -30.51
N ILE A 19 -14.11 -10.04 -29.81
CA ILE A 19 -14.34 -10.05 -28.36
C ILE A 19 -13.14 -9.46 -27.63
N SER A 20 -11.93 -9.97 -27.87
CA SER A 20 -10.73 -9.51 -27.19
C SER A 20 -10.43 -8.03 -27.44
N ARG A 21 -10.67 -7.54 -28.66
CA ARG A 21 -10.54 -6.10 -28.96
C ARG A 21 -11.53 -5.28 -28.15
N THR A 22 -12.80 -5.66 -28.15
CA THR A 22 -13.85 -4.93 -27.41
C THR A 22 -13.57 -4.93 -25.91
N GLU A 23 -13.12 -6.05 -25.35
CA GLU A 23 -12.71 -6.13 -23.94
C GLU A 23 -11.58 -5.13 -23.61
N GLN A 24 -10.55 -5.06 -24.47
CA GLN A 24 -9.45 -4.12 -24.30
C GLN A 24 -9.93 -2.66 -24.36
N GLU A 25 -10.79 -2.33 -25.32
CA GLU A 25 -11.36 -0.98 -25.46
C GLU A 25 -12.19 -0.58 -24.24
N ILE A 26 -13.01 -1.50 -23.70
CA ILE A 26 -13.79 -1.26 -22.48
C ILE A 26 -12.85 -0.99 -21.30
N LEU A 27 -11.82 -1.82 -21.11
CA LEU A 27 -10.87 -1.65 -20.01
C LEU A 27 -10.11 -0.32 -20.10
N GLN A 28 -9.72 0.10 -21.30
CA GLN A 28 -9.08 1.40 -21.52
C GLN A 28 -10.01 2.56 -21.19
N ARG A 29 -11.27 2.52 -21.67
CA ARG A 29 -12.27 3.54 -21.37
C ARG A 29 -12.55 3.64 -19.87
N VAL A 30 -12.80 2.51 -19.19
CA VAL A 30 -13.03 2.50 -17.74
C VAL A 30 -11.82 3.04 -16.99
N SER A 31 -10.61 2.70 -17.43
CA SER A 31 -9.39 3.22 -16.81
C SER A 31 -9.25 4.73 -16.99
N ARG A 32 -9.62 5.25 -18.16
CA ARG A 32 -9.64 6.68 -18.46
C ARG A 32 -10.65 7.42 -17.58
N GLU A 33 -11.90 7.00 -17.61
CA GLU A 33 -12.99 7.57 -16.79
C GLU A 33 -12.62 7.60 -15.31
N LYS A 34 -11.96 6.54 -14.82
CA LYS A 34 -11.49 6.48 -13.44
C LYS A 34 -10.46 7.57 -13.12
N VAL A 35 -9.54 7.88 -14.04
CA VAL A 35 -8.55 8.96 -13.84
C VAL A 35 -9.23 10.31 -13.83
N GLU A 36 -10.19 10.53 -14.74
CA GLU A 36 -10.95 11.78 -14.84
C GLU A 36 -11.78 12.02 -13.58
N MET A 37 -12.55 11.03 -13.15
CA MET A 37 -13.30 11.06 -11.89
C MET A 37 -12.39 11.38 -10.68
N CYS A 38 -11.23 10.72 -10.56
CA CYS A 38 -10.29 11.00 -9.47
C CYS A 38 -9.74 12.43 -9.52
N TRP A 39 -9.51 12.98 -10.71
CA TRP A 39 -9.05 14.36 -10.90
C TRP A 39 -10.13 15.37 -10.50
N GLU A 40 -11.36 15.16 -10.94
CA GLU A 40 -12.51 16.02 -10.63
C GLU A 40 -12.83 16.04 -9.13
N ILE A 41 -12.84 14.87 -8.48
CA ILE A 41 -13.01 14.79 -7.02
C ILE A 41 -11.88 15.56 -6.33
N GLY A 42 -10.64 15.38 -6.79
CA GLY A 42 -9.49 16.12 -6.28
C GLY A 42 -9.64 17.64 -6.38
N LYS A 43 -10.15 18.12 -7.51
CA LYS A 43 -10.47 19.53 -7.77
C LYS A 43 -11.53 20.06 -6.82
N ILE A 44 -12.68 19.38 -6.72
CA ILE A 44 -13.79 19.77 -5.83
C ILE A 44 -13.30 19.86 -4.37
N LEU A 45 -12.53 18.88 -3.91
CA LEU A 45 -11.98 18.86 -2.56
C LEU A 45 -11.02 20.02 -2.30
N ASP A 46 -10.12 20.31 -3.24
CA ASP A 46 -9.13 21.38 -3.04
C ASP A 46 -9.76 22.77 -3.12
N GLU A 47 -10.73 22.98 -4.00
CA GLU A 47 -11.51 24.22 -4.06
C GLU A 47 -12.31 24.46 -2.78
N HIS A 48 -12.98 23.42 -2.26
CA HIS A 48 -13.74 23.51 -1.01
C HIS A 48 -12.84 23.85 0.18
N LEU A 49 -11.68 23.18 0.27
CA LEU A 49 -10.71 23.46 1.33
C LEU A 49 -10.10 24.86 1.19
N SER A 50 -9.81 25.33 -0.02
CA SER A 50 -9.23 26.66 -0.25
C SER A 50 -10.16 27.80 0.15
N LYS A 51 -11.48 27.61 -0.01
CA LYS A 51 -12.49 28.57 0.44
C LYS A 51 -12.60 28.63 1.97
N ASN A 52 -12.47 27.49 2.64
CA ASN A 52 -12.73 27.33 4.08
C ASN A 52 -11.46 27.37 4.97
N ASN A 53 -10.25 27.29 4.39
CA ASN A 53 -8.97 27.31 5.12
C ASN A 53 -8.42 28.71 5.46
N ARG A 54 -9.26 29.77 5.45
CA ARG A 54 -8.79 31.13 5.74
C ARG A 54 -8.36 31.36 7.20
N ASP A 55 -8.71 30.44 8.11
CA ASP A 55 -8.42 30.55 9.53
C ASP A 55 -7.35 29.55 10.02
N GLN A 56 -6.69 29.86 11.15
CA GLN A 56 -5.70 29.02 11.84
C GLN A 56 -6.19 27.59 12.19
N ARG A 57 -7.48 27.28 11.99
CA ARG A 57 -8.11 25.96 12.23
C ARG A 57 -8.21 25.07 10.98
N GLY A 58 -7.68 25.51 9.83
CA GLY A 58 -7.83 24.80 8.56
C GLY A 58 -7.38 23.33 8.55
N GLU A 59 -6.33 22.99 9.31
CA GLU A 59 -5.86 21.60 9.40
C GLU A 59 -6.84 20.69 10.16
N ILE A 60 -7.43 21.18 11.24
CA ILE A 60 -8.41 20.42 12.05
C ILE A 60 -9.70 20.24 11.24
N TYR A 61 -10.13 21.27 10.54
CA TYR A 61 -11.27 21.24 9.65
C TYR A 61 -11.08 20.22 8.51
N GLY A 62 -9.93 20.28 7.84
CA GLY A 62 -9.61 19.34 6.76
C GLY A 62 -9.66 17.89 7.21
N LYS A 63 -9.03 17.54 8.34
CA LYS A 63 -9.06 16.16 8.88
C LYS A 63 -10.48 15.67 9.16
N LYS A 64 -11.32 16.50 9.78
CA LYS A 64 -12.72 16.15 10.04
C LYS A 64 -13.50 15.96 8.73
N LEU A 65 -13.33 16.87 7.77
CA LEU A 65 -13.98 16.78 6.46
C LEU A 65 -13.65 15.46 5.75
N PHE A 66 -12.37 15.08 5.69
CA PHE A 66 -11.97 13.82 5.05
C PHE A 66 -12.52 12.59 5.78
N HIS A 67 -12.57 12.61 7.11
CA HIS A 67 -13.17 11.55 7.93
C HIS A 67 -14.67 11.40 7.68
N ASP A 68 -15.41 12.52 7.67
CA ASP A 68 -16.86 12.52 7.43
C ASP A 68 -17.18 12.07 6.01
N LEU A 69 -16.47 12.60 5.00
CA LEU A 69 -16.61 12.16 3.61
C LEU A 69 -16.26 10.68 3.42
N SER A 70 -15.26 10.17 4.13
CA SER A 70 -14.88 8.76 4.08
C SER A 70 -16.02 7.86 4.55
N ARG A 71 -16.74 8.29 5.60
CA ARG A 71 -17.90 7.58 6.13
C ARG A 71 -19.09 7.65 5.18
N ASP A 72 -19.44 8.84 4.70
CA ASP A 72 -20.65 9.06 3.90
C ASP A 72 -20.54 8.41 2.51
N LEU A 73 -19.37 8.49 1.88
CA LEU A 73 -19.13 7.91 0.56
C LEU A 73 -18.67 6.44 0.63
N SER A 74 -18.41 5.90 1.83
CA SER A 74 -17.77 4.60 2.03
C SER A 74 -16.45 4.43 1.27
N ILE A 75 -15.71 5.53 1.09
CA ILE A 75 -14.40 5.57 0.42
C ILE A 75 -13.33 5.67 1.50
N VAL A 76 -12.24 4.92 1.38
CA VAL A 76 -11.11 5.01 2.30
C VAL A 76 -10.51 6.43 2.29
N GLU A 77 -10.36 7.04 3.47
CA GLU A 77 -9.82 8.40 3.67
C GLU A 77 -8.52 8.65 2.88
N ARG A 78 -7.59 7.69 2.91
CA ARG A 78 -6.32 7.72 2.15
C ARG A 78 -6.55 7.96 0.65
N THR A 79 -7.60 7.39 0.06
CA THR A 79 -7.91 7.55 -1.37
C THR A 79 -8.33 8.98 -1.67
N LEU A 80 -9.13 9.61 -0.80
CA LEU A 80 -9.53 11.01 -0.94
C LEU A 80 -8.32 11.95 -0.87
N TYR A 81 -7.39 11.72 0.05
CA TYR A 81 -6.12 12.48 0.08
C TYR A 81 -5.29 12.29 -1.18
N GLN A 82 -5.27 11.08 -1.75
CA GLN A 82 -4.57 10.80 -3.01
C GLN A 82 -5.21 11.54 -4.18
N MET A 83 -6.55 11.57 -4.29
CA MET A 83 -7.29 12.33 -5.31
C MET A 83 -6.96 13.82 -5.20
N ARG A 84 -6.99 14.39 -3.99
CA ARG A 84 -6.59 15.79 -3.78
C ARG A 84 -5.12 16.05 -4.14
N SER A 85 -4.21 15.17 -3.72
CA SER A 85 -2.77 15.31 -4.03
C SER A 85 -2.51 15.19 -5.52
N PHE A 86 -3.29 14.36 -6.22
CA PHE A 86 -3.23 14.22 -7.67
C PHE A 86 -3.62 15.52 -8.39
N TYR A 87 -4.72 16.16 -8.00
CA TYR A 87 -5.09 17.46 -8.56
C TYR A 87 -4.02 18.53 -8.33
N LYS A 88 -3.43 18.59 -7.13
CA LYS A 88 -2.32 19.52 -6.84
C LYS A 88 -1.07 19.25 -7.69
N ALA A 89 -0.80 17.97 -7.96
CA ALA A 89 0.34 17.56 -8.77
C ALA A 89 0.12 17.78 -10.28
N TYR A 90 -1.13 17.72 -10.73
CA TYR A 90 -1.55 17.86 -12.14
C TYR A 90 -2.69 18.88 -12.25
N PRO A 91 -2.38 20.18 -12.39
CA PRO A 91 -3.38 21.24 -12.51
C PRO A 91 -4.29 21.11 -13.74
N THR A 92 -3.81 20.41 -14.78
CA THR A 92 -4.56 20.05 -15.97
C THR A 92 -4.70 18.54 -16.04
N LEU A 93 -5.88 18.05 -16.43
CA LEU A 93 -6.12 16.63 -16.62
C LEU A 93 -5.11 16.05 -17.62
N PRO A 94 -4.31 15.04 -17.23
CA PRO A 94 -3.33 14.46 -18.13
C PRO A 94 -4.03 13.71 -19.27
N LYS A 95 -3.51 13.84 -20.49
CA LYS A 95 -4.08 13.20 -21.70
C LYS A 95 -3.51 11.82 -21.99
N ASN A 96 -2.64 11.33 -21.10
CA ASN A 96 -1.85 10.14 -21.32
C ASN A 96 -2.67 8.88 -21.03
N ASN A 97 -2.35 7.78 -21.70
CA ASN A 97 -3.06 6.50 -21.57
C ASN A 97 -2.53 5.68 -20.38
N LEU A 98 -2.45 6.31 -19.21
CA LEU A 98 -1.99 5.69 -17.97
C LEU A 98 -3.16 5.46 -17.01
N ASN A 99 -3.09 4.38 -16.26
CA ASN A 99 -4.13 4.04 -15.29
C ASN A 99 -3.95 4.84 -13.99
N TRP A 100 -5.03 4.96 -13.21
CA TRP A 100 -5.01 5.61 -11.90
C TRP A 100 -3.88 5.12 -10.97
N SER A 101 -3.57 3.82 -11.02
CA SER A 101 -2.48 3.23 -10.21
C SER A 101 -1.11 3.77 -10.58
N HIS A 102 -0.85 4.07 -11.85
CA HIS A 102 0.39 4.73 -12.29
C HIS A 102 0.47 6.14 -11.71
N TYR A 103 -0.61 6.93 -11.83
CA TYR A 103 -0.67 8.28 -11.27
C TYR A 103 -0.50 8.32 -9.75
N ARG A 104 -1.11 7.36 -9.03
CA ARG A 104 -0.90 7.22 -7.59
C ARG A 104 0.58 7.08 -7.21
N ASN A 105 1.36 6.35 -8.01
CA ASN A 105 2.80 6.21 -7.80
C ASN A 105 3.55 7.50 -8.18
N LEU A 106 3.21 8.10 -9.32
CA LEU A 106 3.84 9.35 -9.81
C LEU A 106 3.63 10.54 -8.87
N VAL A 107 2.46 10.63 -8.21
CA VAL A 107 2.17 11.68 -7.21
C VAL A 107 3.10 11.58 -5.98
N SER A 108 3.68 10.42 -5.71
CA SER A 108 4.68 10.25 -4.64
C SER A 108 5.99 11.00 -4.93
N VAL A 109 6.28 11.28 -6.21
CA VAL A 109 7.48 12.01 -6.64
C VAL A 109 7.24 13.50 -6.44
N LYS A 110 8.04 14.14 -5.60
CA LYS A 110 7.89 15.56 -5.25
C LYS A 110 8.31 16.49 -6.39
N ASP A 111 9.40 16.16 -7.06
CA ASP A 111 9.95 16.93 -8.18
C ASP A 111 9.08 16.76 -9.43
N SER A 112 8.63 17.89 -10.00
CA SER A 112 7.79 17.91 -11.20
C SER A 112 8.54 17.47 -12.45
N GLU A 113 9.83 17.78 -12.58
CA GLU A 113 10.60 17.45 -13.77
C GLU A 113 10.90 15.95 -13.82
N GLN A 114 11.32 15.37 -12.68
CA GLN A 114 11.45 13.91 -12.56
C GLN A 114 10.12 13.19 -12.81
N ARG A 115 9.00 13.76 -12.38
CA ARG A 115 7.68 13.16 -12.61
C ARG A 115 7.35 13.09 -14.10
N LYS A 116 7.60 14.15 -14.87
CA LYS A 116 7.40 14.17 -16.34
C LYS A 116 8.29 13.15 -17.04
N LEU A 117 9.58 13.10 -16.68
CA LEU A 117 10.52 12.13 -17.27
C LEU A 117 10.06 10.68 -17.04
N LEU A 118 9.59 10.36 -15.84
CA LEU A 118 9.05 9.04 -15.52
C LEU A 118 7.73 8.75 -16.24
N GLU A 119 6.91 9.77 -16.49
CA GLU A 119 5.68 9.65 -17.27
C GLU A 119 5.97 9.36 -18.75
N ASP A 120 6.91 10.09 -19.35
CA ASP A 120 7.36 9.86 -20.73
C ASP A 120 8.00 8.48 -20.90
N LEU A 121 8.81 8.06 -19.91
CA LEU A 121 9.40 6.73 -19.88
C LEU A 121 8.31 5.65 -19.77
N ALA A 122 7.31 5.83 -18.90
CA ALA A 122 6.21 4.89 -18.77
C ALA A 122 5.39 4.74 -20.06
N LEU A 123 5.24 5.81 -20.84
CA LEU A 123 4.56 5.78 -22.14
C LEU A 123 5.39 5.11 -23.22
N THR A 124 6.69 5.43 -23.29
CA THR A 124 7.59 4.92 -24.31
C THR A 124 7.83 3.42 -24.14
N GLU A 125 8.05 2.97 -22.91
CA GLU A 125 8.35 1.57 -22.59
C GLU A 125 7.12 0.76 -22.19
N GLN A 126 5.94 1.38 -22.16
CA GLN A 126 4.68 0.77 -21.70
C GLN A 126 4.80 0.08 -20.33
N LEU A 127 5.46 0.76 -19.39
CA LEU A 127 5.78 0.16 -18.10
C LEU A 127 4.51 -0.23 -17.32
N GLY A 128 4.54 -1.44 -16.77
CA GLY A 128 3.57 -1.87 -15.78
C GLY A 128 3.70 -1.05 -14.49
N VAL A 129 2.64 -1.06 -13.66
CA VAL A 129 2.59 -0.32 -12.39
C VAL A 129 3.78 -0.65 -11.47
N LYS A 130 4.19 -1.93 -11.44
CA LYS A 130 5.30 -2.42 -10.61
C LYS A 130 6.65 -1.98 -11.13
N ASP A 131 6.85 -1.96 -12.45
CA ASP A 131 8.12 -1.58 -13.05
C ASP A 131 8.33 -0.07 -12.95
N LEU A 132 7.27 0.72 -13.17
CA LEU A 132 7.29 2.15 -12.87
C LEU A 132 7.65 2.42 -11.40
N GLN A 133 7.10 1.63 -10.47
CA GLN A 133 7.45 1.76 -9.05
C GLN A 133 8.94 1.46 -8.78
N ARG A 134 9.54 0.50 -9.49
CA ARG A 134 10.97 0.20 -9.38
C ARG A 134 11.82 1.35 -9.91
N GLU A 135 11.46 1.93 -11.06
CA GLU A 135 12.17 3.08 -11.62
C GLU A 135 12.03 4.33 -10.72
N ILE A 136 10.88 4.53 -10.06
CA ILE A 136 10.72 5.57 -9.02
C ILE A 136 11.68 5.34 -7.84
N VAL A 137 11.85 4.09 -7.39
CA VAL A 137 12.76 3.78 -6.29
C VAL A 137 14.22 3.98 -6.70
N LYS A 138 14.57 3.63 -7.94
CA LYS A 138 15.91 3.76 -8.50
C LYS A 138 16.31 5.22 -8.77
N SER A 139 15.38 6.05 -9.21
CA SER A 139 15.59 7.48 -9.46
C SER A 139 15.72 8.31 -8.18
N LYS A 140 15.19 7.82 -7.05
CA LYS A 140 15.41 8.48 -5.75
C LYS A 140 16.89 8.46 -5.41
N PRO A 141 17.48 9.61 -5.01
CA PRO A 141 18.85 9.63 -4.50
C PRO A 141 18.98 8.60 -3.39
N ARG A 142 19.99 7.73 -3.49
CA ARG A 142 20.30 6.79 -2.41
C ARG A 142 20.77 7.62 -1.22
N GLU A 143 19.88 7.88 -0.28
CA GLU A 143 20.27 8.41 1.02
C GLU A 143 21.30 7.43 1.58
N GLN A 144 22.57 7.85 1.62
CA GLN A 144 23.58 7.08 2.31
C GLN A 144 23.08 6.93 3.74
N PRO A 145 23.08 5.71 4.32
CA PRO A 145 22.70 5.55 5.71
C PRO A 145 23.56 6.55 6.50
N LYS A 146 22.91 7.48 7.20
CA LYS A 146 23.61 8.38 8.13
C LYS A 146 24.49 7.46 8.96
N LYS A 147 25.81 7.62 8.89
CA LYS A 147 26.74 6.82 9.71
C LYS A 147 26.25 6.97 11.15
N LEU A 148 25.66 5.92 11.68
CA LEU A 148 25.28 5.83 13.08
C LEU A 148 26.59 5.80 13.86
N THR A 149 27.12 6.98 14.18
CA THR A 149 28.36 7.15 14.97
C THR A 149 28.16 6.74 16.43
N THR A 150 26.92 6.51 16.84
CA THR A 150 26.57 6.01 18.16
C THR A 150 26.97 4.54 18.28
N LYS A 151 28.06 4.27 19.02
CA LYS A 151 28.34 2.94 19.57
C LYS A 151 27.09 2.48 20.34
N LEU A 152 26.32 1.57 19.74
CA LEU A 152 25.25 0.87 20.43
C LEU A 152 25.87 0.15 21.63
N LYS A 153 25.48 0.53 22.84
CA LYS A 153 25.89 -0.19 24.05
C LYS A 153 25.07 -1.47 24.11
N PHE A 154 25.67 -2.56 23.67
CA PHE A 154 25.09 -3.88 23.88
C PHE A 154 25.32 -4.29 25.35
N THR A 155 24.32 -4.11 26.19
CA THR A 155 24.28 -4.83 27.46
C THR A 155 23.83 -6.25 27.15
N ARG A 156 24.74 -7.23 27.27
CA ARG A 156 24.32 -8.63 27.30
C ARG A 156 23.29 -8.77 28.42
N GLY A 157 22.07 -9.19 28.08
CA GLY A 157 21.12 -9.64 29.09
C GLY A 157 21.76 -10.76 29.91
N LYS A 158 21.34 -10.93 31.17
CA LYS A 158 21.79 -12.07 31.97
C LYS A 158 21.32 -13.36 31.28
N LEU A 159 22.26 -14.27 31.04
CA LEU A 159 21.96 -15.59 30.49
C LEU A 159 21.21 -16.38 31.58
N LEU A 160 19.91 -16.59 31.40
CA LEU A 160 19.16 -17.50 32.25
C LEU A 160 19.43 -18.92 31.73
N THR A 161 20.40 -19.58 32.36
CA THR A 161 20.65 -21.01 32.12
C THR A 161 19.67 -21.80 32.96
N TYR A 162 18.74 -22.48 32.29
CA TYR A 162 17.84 -23.39 32.98
C TYR A 162 18.38 -24.82 32.85
N SER A 163 18.39 -25.57 33.95
CA SER A 163 18.64 -27.02 33.92
C SER A 163 17.31 -27.77 33.88
N LEU A 164 17.11 -28.57 32.84
CA LEU A 164 15.91 -29.40 32.68
C LEU A 164 15.95 -30.58 33.67
N THR A 165 15.09 -30.54 34.68
CA THR A 165 14.79 -31.63 35.64
C THR A 165 13.43 -32.22 35.35
N LYS A 166 13.30 -33.53 35.11
CA LYS A 166 12.00 -34.24 34.99
C LYS A 166 11.21 -33.97 36.29
N ASP A 167 10.16 -33.14 36.30
CA ASP A 167 8.75 -33.57 36.33
C ASP A 167 7.80 -32.34 36.31
N GLY A 168 6.63 -32.42 35.66
CA GLY A 168 5.59 -31.36 35.64
C GLY A 168 4.95 -31.10 34.27
N GLU A 169 3.68 -30.69 34.25
CA GLU A 169 2.90 -30.35 33.05
C GLU A 169 2.72 -28.83 32.97
N VAL A 170 3.16 -28.22 31.85
CA VAL A 170 3.12 -26.76 31.65
C VAL A 170 2.15 -26.44 30.53
N ASP A 171 1.17 -25.60 30.81
CA ASP A 171 0.28 -25.03 29.80
C ASP A 171 1.04 -23.99 28.97
N LEU A 172 1.12 -24.19 27.66
CA LEU A 172 1.74 -23.23 26.74
C LEU A 172 0.74 -22.17 26.23
N GLY A 173 -0.46 -22.13 26.81
CA GLY A 173 -1.60 -21.37 26.36
C GLY A 173 -2.46 -22.17 25.38
N PHE A 174 -3.76 -21.83 25.31
CA PHE A 174 -4.79 -22.48 24.50
C PHE A 174 -5.18 -23.91 24.92
N ASN A 175 -5.08 -24.26 26.22
CA ASN A 175 -5.40 -25.60 26.72
C ASN A 175 -4.57 -26.72 26.03
N ILE A 176 -3.32 -26.40 25.65
CA ILE A 176 -2.40 -27.36 25.06
C ILE A 176 -1.30 -27.62 26.10
N PHE A 177 -1.33 -28.83 26.65
CA PHE A 177 -0.40 -29.27 27.69
C PHE A 177 0.66 -30.20 27.10
N VAL A 178 1.91 -29.98 27.50
CA VAL A 178 3.01 -30.88 27.17
C VAL A 178 3.62 -31.38 28.47
N LEU A 179 3.62 -32.70 28.67
CA LEU A 179 4.35 -33.33 29.76
C LEU A 179 5.85 -33.16 29.51
N ARG A 180 6.53 -32.37 30.36
CA ARG A 180 7.98 -32.51 30.56
C ARG A 180 8.55 -31.62 31.66
N ALA A 181 9.51 -32.23 32.35
CA ALA A 181 10.67 -31.65 33.00
C ALA A 181 10.66 -30.16 33.40
N SER A 182 10.32 -29.91 34.66
CA SER A 182 10.66 -28.70 35.43
C SER A 182 12.05 -28.14 35.15
N CYS A 183 12.19 -26.83 35.04
CA CYS A 183 13.48 -26.17 34.83
C CYS A 183 13.92 -25.41 36.09
N VAL A 184 15.09 -25.73 36.66
CA VAL A 184 15.69 -25.00 37.79
C VAL A 184 16.71 -23.99 37.25
N VAL A 185 16.62 -22.74 37.70
CA VAL A 185 17.59 -21.68 37.38
C VAL A 185 18.78 -21.81 38.33
N LEU A 186 19.98 -22.08 37.80
CA LEU A 186 21.20 -22.13 38.60
C LEU A 186 21.87 -20.75 38.63
N GLY A 187 21.56 -19.96 39.66
CA GLY A 187 22.30 -18.73 39.95
C GLY A 187 21.43 -17.56 40.43
N GLY A 188 20.96 -17.65 41.67
CA GLY A 188 20.17 -16.61 42.35
C GLY A 188 19.01 -17.27 43.11
N GLU A 189 18.81 -16.88 44.37
CA GLU A 189 17.84 -17.46 45.33
C GLU A 189 16.55 -17.99 44.70
N SER A 190 16.10 -19.14 45.22
CA SER A 190 14.83 -19.79 44.93
C SER A 190 13.66 -18.81 45.13
N VAL A 191 13.25 -18.11 44.08
CA VAL A 191 12.02 -17.30 44.11
C VAL A 191 10.85 -18.27 44.06
N LYS A 192 10.23 -18.53 45.21
CA LYS A 192 8.90 -19.14 45.28
C LYS A 192 7.92 -18.21 44.56
N ILE A 193 7.38 -18.66 43.44
CA ILE A 193 6.23 -18.03 42.80
C ILE A 193 5.03 -18.27 43.73
N PRO A 194 4.38 -17.23 44.28
CA PRO A 194 3.18 -17.44 45.08
C PRO A 194 2.05 -17.95 44.18
N GLU A 195 1.40 -19.04 44.61
CA GLU A 195 0.17 -19.52 44.00
C GLU A 195 -0.85 -18.39 43.94
N ALA A 196 -1.21 -17.98 42.72
CA ALA A 196 -2.35 -17.11 42.49
C ALA A 196 -3.62 -17.91 42.84
N ARG A 197 -4.18 -17.67 44.02
CA ARG A 197 -5.54 -18.10 44.35
C ARG A 197 -6.50 -17.35 43.44
N SER A 198 -7.25 -18.11 42.64
CA SER A 198 -8.42 -17.66 41.90
C SER A 198 -9.52 -17.26 42.90
N THR A 199 -10.06 -16.05 42.73
CA THR A 199 -11.46 -15.70 43.03
C THR A 199 -12.04 -15.08 41.78
#